data_AF-A0A2J0PEW5-F1
#
_entry.id   AF-A0A2J0PEW5-F1
#
_cell.length_a   1.000
_cell.length_b   1.000
_cell.length_c   1.000
_cell.angle_alpha   90.00
_cell.angle_beta   90.00
_cell.angle_gamma   90.00
#
_symmetry.space_group_name_H-M   'P 1'
#
loop_
_entity.id
_entity.type
_entity.pdbx_description
1 polymer ?
#
loop_
_entity_poly.entity_id
_entity_poly.type
_entity_poly.pdbx_seq_one_letter_code
_entity_poly.pdbx_strand_id
1 'polypeptide(L)' 'MNNEKDIISDADIEMLTGYKIPSKQCECLRDAGIFFITRRDGRPRTTWAHFNDPLSHRQKAVDANGPQPNFGALD' A
#
# COMPACT_ATOMS: atom_id res chain seq x y z
N MET A 1 9.94 -7.35 -17.87
CA MET A 1 9.49 -7.60 -16.49
C MET A 1 9.70 -6.33 -15.68
N ASN A 2 8.67 -5.83 -15.01
CA ASN A 2 8.84 -4.74 -14.03
C ASN A 2 9.39 -5.34 -12.74
N ASN A 3 10.40 -4.71 -12.17
CA ASN A 3 10.91 -5.09 -10.85
C ASN A 3 9.87 -4.68 -9.80
N GLU A 4 9.70 -5.47 -8.74
CA GLU A 4 8.69 -5.20 -7.70
C GLU A 4 8.92 -3.84 -7.01
N LYS A 5 10.17 -3.37 -7.01
CA LYS A 5 10.56 -2.07 -6.46
C LYS A 5 10.36 -0.90 -7.42
N ASP A 6 10.01 -1.16 -8.68
CA ASP A 6 9.81 -0.10 -9.67
C ASP A 6 8.56 0.69 -9.36
N ILE A 7 8.68 2.01 -9.53
CA ILE A 7 7.56 2.93 -9.39
C ILE A 7 6.62 2.74 -10.58
N ILE A 8 5.33 2.56 -10.32
CA ILE A 8 4.31 2.43 -11.35
C ILE A 8 4.21 3.73 -12.14
N SER A 9 4.21 3.65 -13.46
CA SER A 9 4.11 4.82 -14.33
C SER A 9 2.72 5.44 -14.25
N ASP A 10 2.60 6.72 -14.58
CA ASP A 10 1.30 7.40 -14.55
C ASP A 10 0.31 6.78 -15.55
N ALA A 11 0.79 6.30 -16.70
CA ALA A 11 -0.02 5.61 -17.70
C ALA A 11 -0.53 4.25 -17.17
N ASP A 12 0.31 3.52 -16.43
CA ASP A 12 -0.10 2.28 -15.80
C ASP A 12 -1.13 2.53 -14.69
N ILE A 13 -0.98 3.59 -13.88
CA ILE A 13 -2.00 3.98 -12.89
C ILE A 13 -3.34 4.29 -13.57
N GLU A 14 -3.33 5.02 -14.69
CA GLU A 14 -4.54 5.29 -15.47
C GLU A 14 -5.20 4.00 -15.97
N MET A 15 -4.40 3.05 -16.48
CA MET A 15 -4.88 1.76 -16.95
C MET A 15 -5.42 0.88 -15.81
N LEU A 16 -4.71 0.80 -14.68
CA LEU A 16 -5.07 -0.04 -13.53
C LEU A 16 -6.33 0.45 -12.81
N THR A 17 -6.48 1.77 -12.68
CA THR A 17 -7.63 2.36 -11.99
C THR A 17 -8.82 2.60 -12.93
N GLY A 18 -8.59 2.66 -14.24
CA GLY A 18 -9.60 3.06 -15.23
C GLY A 18 -9.94 4.56 -15.23
N TYR A 19 -9.25 5.37 -14.43
CA TYR A 19 -9.54 6.79 -14.28
C TYR A 19 -8.39 7.67 -14.77
N LYS A 20 -8.74 8.74 -15.49
CA LYS A 20 -7.79 9.83 -15.84
C LYS A 20 -7.70 10.93 -14.78
N ILE A 21 -8.74 11.05 -13.95
CA ILE A 21 -8.86 12.10 -12.93
C ILE A 21 -8.02 11.71 -11.70
N PRO A 22 -7.00 12.50 -11.28
CA PRO A 22 -6.10 12.11 -10.20
C PRO A 22 -6.79 11.79 -8.87
N SER A 23 -7.82 12.56 -8.50
CA SER A 23 -8.57 12.30 -7.27
C SER A 23 -9.28 10.95 -7.28
N LYS A 24 -9.82 10.54 -8.44
CA LYS A 24 -10.45 9.22 -8.63
C LYS A 24 -9.45 8.08 -8.64
N GLN A 25 -8.24 8.30 -9.15
CA GLN A 25 -7.15 7.33 -9.04
C GLN A 25 -6.77 7.10 -7.57
N CYS A 26 -6.60 8.18 -6.79
CA CYS A 26 -6.32 8.10 -5.36
C CYS A 26 -7.45 7.43 -4.56
N GLU A 27 -8.71 7.70 -4.89
CA GLU A 27 -9.88 7.04 -4.28
C GLU A 27 -9.85 5.53 -4.56
N CYS A 28 -9.70 5.14 -5.83
CA CYS A 28 -9.62 3.74 -6.24
C CYS A 28 -8.50 2.96 -5.52
N LEU A 29 -7.29 3.51 -5.47
CA LEU A 29 -6.16 2.86 -4.77
C LEU A 29 -6.40 2.76 -3.25
N ARG A 30 -7.05 3.77 -2.66
CA ARG A 30 -7.40 3.76 -1.23
C ARG A 30 -8.44 2.70 -0.91
N ASP A 31 -9.47 2.59 -1.73
CA ASP A 31 -10.55 1.61 -1.57
C ASP A 31 -10.03 0.18 -1.74
N ALA A 32 -9.04 -0.02 -2.62
CA ALA A 32 -8.31 -1.28 -2.74
C ALA A 32 -7.35 -1.56 -1.56
N GLY A 33 -7.08 -0.56 -0.71
CA GLY A 33 -6.12 -0.65 0.40
C GLY A 33 -4.66 -0.73 -0.06
N ILE A 34 -4.38 -0.24 -1.26
CA ILE A 34 -3.03 -0.15 -1.81
C ILE A 34 -2.33 1.06 -1.17
N PHE A 35 -1.10 0.87 -0.70
CA PHE A 35 -0.31 1.99 -0.20
C PHE A 35 0.14 2.89 -1.35
N PHE A 36 -0.02 4.19 -1.21
CA PHE A 36 0.50 5.19 -2.15
C PHE A 36 0.72 6.52 -1.43
N ILE A 37 1.49 7.41 -2.07
CA ILE A 37 1.59 8.82 -1.68
C ILE A 37 0.96 9.71 -2.75
N THR A 38 0.41 10.86 -2.34
CA THR A 38 -0.06 11.88 -3.28
C THR A 38 1.07 12.84 -3.60
N ARG A 39 1.38 13.02 -4.89
CA ARG A 39 2.40 13.97 -5.38
C ARG A 39 1.89 15.41 -5.35
N ARG A 40 2.79 16.38 -5.58
CA ARG A 40 2.45 17.81 -5.68
C ARG A 40 1.45 18.13 -6.80
N ASP A 41 1.43 17.33 -7.86
CA ASP A 41 0.49 17.44 -8.99
C ASP A 41 -0.88 16.76 -8.71
N GLY A 42 -1.06 16.18 -7.53
CA GLY A 42 -2.28 15.49 -7.12
C GLY A 42 -2.38 14.03 -7.58
N ARG A 43 -1.42 13.52 -8.34
CA ARG A 43 -1.39 12.12 -8.82
C ARG A 43 -0.87 11.17 -7.74
N PRO A 44 -1.37 9.94 -7.65
CA PRO A 44 -0.82 8.95 -6.74
C PRO A 44 0.53 8.43 -7.25
N ARG A 45 1.37 7.99 -6.32
CA ARG A 45 2.64 7.30 -6.60
C ARG A 45 2.77 6.08 -5.71
N THR A 46 3.03 4.93 -6.32
CA THR A 46 3.22 3.66 -5.65
C THR A 46 4.20 2.77 -6.42
N THR A 47 4.53 1.61 -5.90
CA THR A 47 5.38 0.60 -6.53
C THR A 47 4.57 -0.66 -6.84
N TRP A 48 5.07 -1.50 -7.73
CA TRP A 48 4.43 -2.79 -8.02
C TRP A 48 4.32 -3.69 -6.78
N ALA A 49 5.30 -3.65 -5.87
CA ALA A 49 5.24 -4.36 -4.59
C ALA A 49 4.05 -3.93 -3.74
N HIS A 50 3.81 -2.63 -3.58
CA HIS A 50 2.67 -2.14 -2.81
C HIS A 50 1.32 -2.42 -3.47
N PHE A 51 1.29 -2.47 -4.81
CA PHE A 51 0.10 -2.82 -5.58
C PHE A 51 -0.24 -4.31 -5.44
N ASN A 52 0.76 -5.19 -5.54
CA ASN A 52 0.58 -6.64 -5.47
C ASN A 52 0.34 -7.15 -4.05
N ASP A 53 0.89 -6.47 -3.03
CA ASP A 53 0.68 -6.79 -1.61
C ASP A 53 -0.02 -5.63 -0.85
N PRO A 54 -1.33 -5.40 -1.07
CA PRO A 54 -2.08 -4.33 -0.43
C PRO A 54 -2.09 -4.44 1.10
N LEU A 55 -2.07 -3.30 1.79
CA LEU A 55 -2.11 -3.24 3.25
C LEU A 55 -3.41 -3.84 3.82
N SER A 56 -4.52 -3.70 3.09
CA SER A 56 -5.82 -4.31 3.43
C SER A 56 -5.75 -5.83 3.53
N HIS A 57 -4.85 -6.46 2.77
CA HIS A 57 -4.65 -7.91 2.72
C HIS A 57 -3.47 -8.39 3.56
N ARG A 58 -2.63 -7.48 4.08
CA ARG A 58 -1.63 -7.85 5.07
C ARG A 58 -2.37 -8.34 6.31
N GLN A 59 -2.29 -9.64 6.57
CA GLN A 59 -2.67 -10.21 7.86
C GLN A 59 -1.99 -9.35 8.91
N LYS A 60 -2.78 -8.60 9.71
CA LYS A 60 -2.26 -8.02 10.94
C LYS A 60 -1.59 -9.18 11.65
N ALA A 61 -0.27 -9.13 11.82
CA ALA A 61 0.47 -10.18 12.50
C ALA A 61 -0.33 -10.53 13.76
N VAL A 62 -0.85 -11.76 13.79
CA VAL A 62 -1.67 -12.26 14.88
C VAL A 62 -0.73 -12.64 16.02
N ASP A 63 0.06 -11.68 16.48
CA ASP A 63 0.94 -11.82 17.63
C ASP A 63 0.33 -11.13 18.86
N ALA A 64 -0.96 -10.78 18.82
CA ALA A 64 -1.69 -10.33 19.99
C ALA A 64 -1.81 -11.42 21.09
N ASN A 65 -1.52 -12.70 20.74
CA ASN A 65 -1.50 -13.84 21.66
C ASN A 65 -0.11 -14.50 21.77
N GLY A 66 0.95 -13.86 21.28
CA GLY A 66 2.31 -14.35 21.47
C GLY A 66 2.72 -14.29 22.95
N PRO A 67 3.68 -15.13 23.40
CA PRO A 67 4.22 -15.03 24.76
C PRO A 67 4.80 -13.63 24.99
N GLN A 68 4.21 -12.87 25.91
CA GLN A 68 4.73 -11.56 26.28
C GLN A 68 5.88 -11.72 27.29
N PRO A 69 6.96 -10.93 27.19
CA PRO A 69 8.03 -10.95 28.17
C PRO A 69 7.49 -10.60 29.57
N ASN A 70 7.81 -11.44 30.56
CA ASN A 70 7.46 -11.18 31.97
C ASN A 70 8.47 -10.20 32.58
N PHE A 71 8.21 -8.90 32.45
CA PHE A 71 9.06 -7.85 33.03
C PHE A 71 9.04 -7.82 34.57
N GLY A 72 8.10 -8.53 35.22
CA GLY A 72 8.03 -8.65 36.68
C GLY A 72 9.03 -9.64 37.28
N ALA A 73 9.83 -10.35 36.47
CA ALA A 73 10.86 -11.28 36.93
C ALA A 73 12.26 -10.61 37.13
N LEU A 74 12.31 -9.27 37.11
CA LEU A 74 13.55 -8.50 37.23
C LEU A 74 13.76 -7.90 38.64
N ASP A 75 12.90 -8.23 39.61
CA ASP A 75 13.02 -7.82 41.02
C ASP A 75 13.68 -8.92 41.87
#